data_AF-A0A7J7KSW7-F1
#
_entry.id   AF-A0A7J7KSW7-F1
#
_cell.length_a   1.000
_cell.length_b   1.000
_cell.length_c   1.000
_cell.angle_alpha   90.00
_cell.angle_beta   90.00
_cell.angle_gamma   90.00
#
_symmetry.space_group_name_H-M   'P 1'
#
loop_
_entity.id
_entity.type
_entity.pdbx_description
1 polymer ?
#
loop_
_entity_poly.entity_id
_entity_poly.type
_entity_poly.pdbx_seq_one_letter_code
_entity_poly.pdbx_strand_id
1 'polypeptide(L)'
;MDFYVLCDAATHLKMYPVFDVIHYTMMCINVKEDIQKSAAFPFSRHHPLALWFSSMLMCFASQIWLCLLFNTPLASLLNNPHSILIATAVWYAINYTPADIVYRLLSFKLFKLIISLMKEVHRVYGIHAGVLLAYKKFPTQYLLQVVAGLLKGSSYVWMKPFERFVRGYWAPNSNELLQPSFVAKASTVISLLFVLRSAEVIQVEHSVLFSCSMAVLVYLRLSMILLSTKDPFLPFENLICSVIFGGMWDALRRARTEPVNGVVATDTKVKKS
;
A
#
# COMPACT_ATOMS: atom_id res chain seq x y z
N MET A 1 0.92 33.24 4.08
CA MET A 1 0.50 32.29 3.02
C MET A 1 -0.72 31.59 3.57
N ASP A 2 -1.90 31.86 3.00
CA ASP A 2 -3.15 31.38 3.57
C ASP A 2 -3.26 29.86 3.42
N PHE A 3 -3.79 29.19 4.44
CA PHE A 3 -3.92 27.73 4.49
C PHE A 3 -4.61 27.16 3.24
N TYR A 4 -5.62 27.86 2.73
CA TYR A 4 -6.35 27.48 1.51
C TYR A 4 -5.49 27.52 0.25
N VAL A 5 -4.58 28.49 0.12
CA VAL A 5 -3.66 28.58 -1.02
C VAL A 5 -2.67 27.41 -1.03
N LEU A 6 -2.20 27.00 0.16
CA LEU A 6 -1.36 25.80 0.28
C LEU A 6 -2.12 24.53 -0.10
N CYS A 7 -3.38 24.42 0.34
CA CYS A 7 -4.24 23.29 0.01
C CYS A 7 -4.51 23.19 -1.50
N ASP A 8 -4.76 24.32 -2.16
CA ASP A 8 -4.99 24.38 -3.59
C ASP A 8 -3.73 23.97 -4.37
N ALA A 9 -2.57 24.52 -4.00
CA ALA A 9 -1.29 24.17 -4.61
C ALA A 9 -0.97 22.67 -4.51
N ALA A 10 -1.35 22.01 -3.41
CA ALA A 10 -1.17 20.57 -3.23
C ALA A 10 -1.95 19.73 -4.25
N THR A 11 -3.12 20.18 -4.69
CA THR A 11 -3.93 19.46 -5.70
C THR A 11 -3.34 19.55 -7.10
N HIS A 12 -2.57 20.60 -7.38
CA HIS A 12 -1.96 20.90 -8.67
C HIS A 12 -0.53 20.35 -8.83
N LEU A 13 -0.04 19.56 -7.86
CA LEU A 13 1.27 18.92 -7.94
C LEU A 13 1.36 17.98 -9.16
N LYS A 14 2.36 18.22 -10.03
CA LYS A 14 2.63 17.34 -11.18
C LYS A 14 3.26 16.04 -10.70
N MET A 15 2.55 14.92 -10.92
CA MET A 15 3.03 13.59 -10.53
C MET A 15 4.12 13.07 -11.49
N TYR A 16 3.94 13.28 -12.78
CA TYR A 16 4.94 12.93 -13.78
C TYR A 16 6.04 14.01 -13.89
N PRO A 17 7.33 13.65 -13.97
CA PRO A 17 7.92 12.30 -13.92
C PRO A 17 8.43 11.87 -12.53
N VAL A 18 8.57 12.82 -11.60
CA VAL A 18 9.33 12.60 -10.35
C VAL A 18 8.64 11.61 -9.42
N PHE A 19 7.33 11.76 -9.18
CA PHE A 19 6.60 10.88 -8.27
C PHE A 19 6.43 9.47 -8.85
N ASP A 20 6.33 9.33 -10.17
CA ASP A 20 6.26 8.04 -10.84
C ASP A 20 7.58 7.28 -10.71
N VAL A 21 8.73 7.96 -10.89
CA VAL A 21 10.06 7.36 -10.65
C VAL A 21 10.21 6.92 -9.21
N ILE A 22 9.73 7.70 -8.25
CA ILE A 22 9.75 7.35 -6.81
C ILE A 22 8.91 6.11 -6.54
N HIS A 23 7.70 6.04 -7.11
CA HIS A 23 6.85 4.85 -7.01
C HIS A 23 7.53 3.62 -7.58
N TYR A 24 8.06 3.69 -8.81
CA TYR A 24 8.78 2.57 -9.44
C TYR A 24 10.01 2.16 -8.64
N THR A 25 10.76 3.13 -8.11
CA THR A 25 11.93 2.90 -7.25
C THR A 25 11.54 2.11 -6.01
N MET A 26 10.49 2.56 -5.31
CA MET A 26 10.00 1.88 -4.12
C MET A 26 9.50 0.47 -4.42
N MET A 27 8.80 0.26 -5.55
CA MET A 27 8.33 -1.07 -5.94
C MET A 27 9.50 -2.01 -6.27
N CYS A 28 10.49 -1.55 -7.03
CA CYS A 28 11.68 -2.34 -7.36
C CYS A 28 12.52 -2.68 -6.12
N ILE A 29 12.68 -1.74 -5.18
CA ILE A 29 13.32 -2.00 -3.87
C ILE A 29 12.54 -3.08 -3.11
N ASN A 30 11.21 -2.96 -3.05
CA ASN A 30 10.37 -3.96 -2.35
C ASN A 30 10.52 -5.36 -2.95
N VAL A 31 10.56 -5.49 -4.28
CA VAL A 31 10.79 -6.78 -4.96
C VAL A 31 12.18 -7.33 -4.64
N LYS A 32 13.21 -6.50 -4.74
CA LYS A 32 14.60 -6.89 -4.44
C LYS A 32 14.77 -7.35 -2.98
N GLU A 33 14.18 -6.62 -2.03
CA GLU A 33 14.21 -6.98 -0.60
C GLU A 33 13.42 -8.26 -0.30
N ASP A 34 12.32 -8.51 -1.02
CA ASP A 34 11.56 -9.77 -0.88
C ASP A 34 12.36 -10.96 -1.43
N ILE A 35 13.10 -10.78 -2.54
CA ILE A 35 14.00 -11.81 -3.07
C ILE A 35 15.14 -12.11 -2.09
N GLN A 36 15.78 -11.09 -1.53
CA GLN A 36 16.88 -11.28 -0.58
C GLN A 36 16.47 -12.07 0.67
N LYS A 37 15.19 -12.02 1.05
CA LYS A 37 14.65 -12.81 2.16
C LYS A 37 14.29 -14.24 1.78
N SER A 38 13.91 -14.48 0.53
CA SER A 38 13.32 -15.75 0.09
C SER A 38 14.26 -16.61 -0.77
N ALA A 39 15.23 -16.02 -1.47
CA ALA A 39 16.10 -16.72 -2.42
C ALA A 39 17.50 -16.95 -1.83
N ALA A 40 17.97 -18.19 -1.88
CA ALA A 40 19.31 -18.58 -1.42
C ALA A 40 20.43 -18.27 -2.43
N PHE A 41 20.08 -17.97 -3.68
CA PHE A 41 21.00 -17.75 -4.79
C PHE A 41 20.65 -16.43 -5.54
N PRO A 42 21.56 -15.86 -6.35
CA PRO A 42 21.34 -14.58 -7.02
C PRO A 42 20.29 -14.69 -8.16
N PHE A 43 19.01 -14.73 -7.79
CA PHE A 43 17.85 -14.91 -8.67
C PHE A 43 17.85 -13.94 -9.88
N SER A 44 18.26 -12.69 -9.65
CA SER A 44 18.34 -11.65 -10.69
C SER A 44 19.21 -12.03 -11.90
N ARG A 45 20.25 -12.84 -11.70
CA ARG A 45 21.17 -13.26 -12.76
C ARG A 45 20.72 -14.51 -13.49
N HIS A 46 20.01 -15.41 -12.80
CA HIS A 46 19.49 -16.65 -13.40
C HIS A 46 18.16 -16.44 -14.12
N HIS A 47 17.30 -15.54 -13.63
CA HIS A 47 15.96 -15.31 -14.16
C HIS A 47 15.64 -13.81 -14.33
N PRO A 48 16.39 -13.07 -15.19
CA PRO A 48 16.23 -11.63 -15.37
C PRO A 48 14.84 -11.25 -15.89
N LEU A 49 14.25 -12.05 -16.79
CA LEU A 49 12.91 -11.77 -17.34
C LEU A 49 11.80 -11.97 -16.31
N ALA A 50 11.90 -13.02 -15.48
CA ALA A 50 10.95 -13.23 -14.39
C ALA A 50 11.04 -12.09 -13.35
N LEU A 51 12.26 -11.61 -13.08
CA LEU A 51 12.49 -10.46 -12.20
C LEU A 51 11.94 -9.15 -12.77
N TRP A 52 12.15 -8.90 -14.07
CA TRP A 52 11.60 -7.74 -14.74
C TRP A 52 10.07 -7.78 -14.69
N PHE A 53 9.46 -8.91 -15.06
CA PHE A 53 8.01 -9.07 -15.10
C PHE A 53 7.38 -8.92 -13.71
N SER A 54 7.95 -9.54 -12.67
CA SER A 54 7.52 -9.34 -11.27
C SER A 54 7.58 -7.87 -10.84
N SER A 55 8.64 -7.16 -11.20
CA SER A 55 8.78 -5.72 -10.92
C SER A 55 7.73 -4.88 -11.67
N MET A 56 7.45 -5.21 -12.93
CA MET A 56 6.40 -4.54 -13.71
C MET A 56 5.00 -4.78 -13.13
N LEU A 57 4.69 -6.02 -12.69
CA LEU A 57 3.44 -6.34 -12.02
C LEU A 57 3.23 -5.46 -10.78
N MET A 58 4.27 -5.23 -9.98
CA MET A 58 4.19 -4.37 -8.79
C MET A 58 4.07 -2.89 -9.15
N CYS A 59 4.83 -2.41 -10.15
CA CYS A 59 4.80 -1.02 -10.59
C CYS A 59 3.43 -0.62 -11.17
N PHE A 60 2.83 -1.51 -11.96
CA PHE A 60 1.56 -1.25 -12.68
C PHE A 60 0.36 -1.96 -12.07
N ALA A 61 0.48 -2.51 -10.86
CA ALA A 61 -0.57 -3.23 -10.17
C ALA A 61 -1.89 -2.46 -10.15
N SER A 62 -1.83 -1.13 -9.93
CA SER A 62 -3.01 -0.27 -9.85
C SER A 62 -3.78 -0.23 -11.16
N GLN A 63 -3.07 -0.14 -12.30
CA GLN A 63 -3.69 -0.13 -13.61
C GLN A 63 -4.28 -1.50 -13.95
N ILE A 64 -3.57 -2.59 -13.66
CA ILE A 64 -4.05 -3.96 -13.89
C ILE A 64 -5.36 -4.20 -13.14
N TRP A 65 -5.39 -3.88 -11.84
CA TRP A 65 -6.58 -4.05 -11.02
C TRP A 65 -7.77 -3.20 -11.49
N LEU A 66 -7.54 -1.95 -11.89
CA LEU A 66 -8.62 -1.13 -12.45
C LEU A 66 -9.09 -1.64 -13.81
N CYS A 67 -8.20 -2.18 -14.64
CA CYS A 67 -8.59 -2.79 -15.90
C CYS A 67 -9.51 -3.98 -15.68
N LEU A 68 -9.19 -4.84 -14.71
CA LEU A 68 -10.03 -5.95 -14.29
C LEU A 68 -11.37 -5.46 -13.73
N LEU A 69 -11.35 -4.46 -12.83
CA LEU A 69 -12.55 -3.93 -12.18
C LEU A 69 -13.53 -3.31 -13.19
N PHE A 70 -13.02 -2.58 -14.18
CA PHE A 70 -13.82 -1.85 -15.14
C PHE A 70 -14.03 -2.57 -16.47
N ASN A 71 -13.55 -3.82 -16.57
CA ASN A 71 -13.55 -4.63 -17.79
C ASN A 71 -12.98 -3.87 -19.01
N THR A 72 -11.85 -3.21 -18.81
CA THR A 72 -11.13 -2.53 -19.90
C THR A 72 -9.94 -3.40 -20.33
N PRO A 73 -9.52 -3.34 -21.60
CA PRO A 73 -8.46 -4.22 -22.10
C PRO A 73 -7.15 -3.97 -21.34
N LEU A 74 -6.49 -5.04 -20.90
CA LEU A 74 -5.15 -4.98 -20.31
C LEU A 74 -4.11 -4.38 -21.27
N ALA A 75 -4.37 -4.43 -22.59
CA ALA A 75 -3.58 -3.75 -23.60
C ALA A 75 -3.45 -2.23 -23.34
N SER A 76 -4.39 -1.61 -22.60
CA SER A 76 -4.28 -0.21 -22.19
C SER A 76 -3.05 0.09 -21.33
N LEU A 77 -2.44 -0.92 -20.72
CA LEU A 77 -1.15 -0.79 -20.04
C LEU A 77 -0.02 -0.40 -21.01
N LEU A 78 -0.07 -0.91 -22.24
CA LEU A 78 0.94 -0.69 -23.27
C LEU A 78 0.80 0.67 -23.98
N ASN A 79 -0.34 1.36 -23.81
CA ASN A 79 -0.57 2.66 -24.43
C ASN A 79 0.36 3.77 -23.90
N ASN A 80 1.05 3.53 -22.77
CA ASN A 80 2.02 4.46 -22.20
C ASN A 80 3.44 3.85 -22.22
N PRO A 81 4.09 3.76 -23.40
CA PRO A 81 5.40 3.13 -23.51
C PRO A 81 6.47 3.87 -22.70
N HIS A 82 6.35 5.19 -22.52
CA HIS A 82 7.26 5.98 -21.70
C HIS A 82 7.31 5.51 -20.24
N SER A 83 6.16 5.22 -19.62
CA SER A 83 6.10 4.73 -18.25
C SER A 83 6.78 3.37 -18.10
N ILE A 84 6.59 2.48 -19.09
CA ILE A 84 7.22 1.15 -19.12
C ILE A 84 8.75 1.28 -19.28
N LEU A 85 9.21 2.18 -20.15
CA LEU A 85 10.64 2.45 -20.33
C LEU A 85 11.28 3.00 -19.07
N ILE A 86 10.65 3.96 -18.39
CA ILE A 86 11.15 4.53 -17.12
C ILE A 86 11.17 3.46 -16.03
N ALA A 87 10.10 2.68 -15.87
CA ALA A 87 10.05 1.59 -14.90
C ALA A 87 11.14 0.54 -15.18
N THR A 88 11.39 0.22 -16.44
CA THR A 88 12.45 -0.71 -16.87
C THR A 88 13.84 -0.14 -16.60
N ALA A 89 14.06 1.16 -16.85
CA ALA A 89 15.33 1.82 -16.53
C ALA A 89 15.61 1.84 -15.02
N VAL A 90 14.60 2.15 -14.21
CA VAL A 90 14.68 2.10 -12.73
C VAL A 90 14.95 0.68 -12.25
N TRP A 91 14.24 -0.31 -12.79
CA TRP A 91 14.48 -1.73 -12.51
C TRP A 91 15.92 -2.13 -12.80
N TYR A 92 16.44 -1.73 -13.97
CA TYR A 92 17.81 -2.05 -14.37
C TYR A 92 18.83 -1.41 -13.43
N ALA A 93 18.66 -0.11 -13.12
CA ALA A 93 19.53 0.63 -12.21
C ALA A 93 19.57 -0.01 -10.81
N ILE A 94 18.44 -0.48 -10.27
CA ILE A 94 18.38 -1.08 -8.94
C ILE A 94 19.03 -2.47 -8.89
N ASN A 95 18.92 -3.26 -9.96
CA ASN A 95 19.33 -4.66 -9.95
C ASN A 95 20.72 -4.93 -10.55
N TYR A 96 21.19 -4.13 -11.50
CA TYR A 96 22.40 -4.44 -12.29
C TYR A 96 23.50 -3.38 -12.21
N THR A 97 23.32 -2.27 -11.49
CA THR A 97 24.40 -1.29 -11.28
C THR A 97 25.61 -1.93 -10.60
N PRO A 98 26.85 -1.64 -11.05
CA PRO A 98 28.05 -2.21 -10.44
C PRO A 98 28.10 -1.93 -8.93
N ALA A 99 28.47 -2.97 -8.18
CA ALA A 99 28.50 -2.96 -6.72
C ALA A 99 27.18 -2.54 -6.04
N ASP A 100 26.02 -2.65 -6.68
CA ASP A 100 24.72 -2.28 -6.07
C ASP A 100 24.69 -0.83 -5.51
N ILE A 101 25.47 0.10 -6.08
CA ILE A 101 25.61 1.48 -5.55
C ILE A 101 24.25 2.18 -5.46
N VAL A 102 23.45 2.11 -6.53
CA VAL A 102 22.12 2.73 -6.59
C VAL A 102 21.19 2.14 -5.52
N TYR A 103 21.14 0.81 -5.40
CA TYR A 103 20.32 0.15 -4.39
C TYR A 103 20.77 0.51 -2.98
N ARG A 104 22.08 0.49 -2.69
CA ARG A 104 22.62 0.83 -1.37
C ARG A 104 22.35 2.29 -0.99
N LEU A 105 22.47 3.22 -1.93
CA LEU A 105 22.17 4.63 -1.71
C LEU A 105 20.69 4.85 -1.40
N LEU A 106 19.80 4.32 -2.24
CA LEU A 106 18.35 4.51 -2.10
C LEU A 106 17.76 3.73 -0.90
N SER A 107 18.42 2.65 -0.49
CA SER A 107 18.01 1.86 0.67
C SER A 107 18.62 2.36 1.99
N PHE A 108 19.52 3.34 1.93
CA PHE A 108 20.01 4.01 3.13
C PHE A 108 18.84 4.66 3.86
N LYS A 109 18.80 4.55 5.20
CA LYS A 109 17.63 4.88 6.03
C LYS A 109 17.04 6.25 5.72
N LEU A 110 17.89 7.28 5.55
CA LEU A 110 17.45 8.64 5.27
C LEU A 110 16.82 8.79 3.88
N PHE A 111 17.47 8.25 2.84
CA PHE A 111 16.94 8.29 1.47
C PHE A 111 15.66 7.47 1.36
N LYS A 112 15.64 6.27 1.94
CA LYS A 112 14.46 5.40 1.96
C LYS A 112 13.29 6.04 2.70
N LEU A 113 13.55 6.81 3.77
CA LEU A 113 12.54 7.61 4.46
C LEU A 113 11.94 8.65 3.51
N ILE A 114 12.77 9.48 2.86
CA ILE A 114 12.28 10.53 1.93
C ILE A 114 11.46 9.90 0.79
N ILE A 115 11.98 8.86 0.16
CA ILE A 115 11.27 8.10 -0.90
C ILE A 115 9.94 7.58 -0.38
N SER A 116 9.91 7.01 0.83
CA SER A 116 8.68 6.49 1.42
C SER A 116 7.66 7.59 1.69
N LEU A 117 8.06 8.81 2.09
CA LEU A 117 7.14 9.91 2.33
C LEU A 117 6.58 10.47 1.02
N MET A 118 7.44 10.68 0.02
CA MET A 118 7.00 11.11 -1.32
C MET A 118 6.06 10.10 -1.98
N LYS A 119 6.27 8.80 -1.70
CA LYS A 119 5.39 7.74 -2.17
C LYS A 119 3.99 7.81 -1.55
N GLU A 120 3.83 8.31 -0.32
CA GLU A 120 2.50 8.51 0.26
C GLU A 120 1.75 9.67 -0.40
N VAL A 121 2.45 10.73 -0.82
CA VAL A 121 1.85 11.81 -1.63
C VAL A 121 1.32 11.25 -2.96
N HIS A 122 2.14 10.47 -3.67
CA HIS A 122 1.72 9.79 -4.89
C HIS A 122 0.50 8.87 -4.66
N ARG A 123 0.44 8.19 -3.50
CA ARG A 123 -0.68 7.31 -3.14
C ARG A 123 -1.99 8.06 -3.03
N VAL A 124 -2.02 9.20 -2.32
CA VAL A 124 -3.25 9.99 -2.11
C VAL A 124 -3.79 10.47 -3.45
N TYR A 125 -2.90 10.96 -4.31
CA TYR A 125 -3.23 11.32 -5.68
C TYR A 125 -3.83 10.14 -6.46
N GLY A 126 -3.20 8.97 -6.36
CA GLY A 126 -3.70 7.74 -6.97
C GLY A 126 -5.11 7.35 -6.49
N ILE A 127 -5.36 7.40 -5.17
CA ILE A 127 -6.67 7.10 -4.58
C ILE A 127 -7.72 8.06 -5.11
N HIS A 128 -7.48 9.37 -5.03
CA HIS A 128 -8.39 10.39 -5.55
C HIS A 128 -8.69 10.18 -7.05
N ALA A 129 -7.65 9.95 -7.86
CA ALA A 129 -7.82 9.69 -9.29
C ALA A 129 -8.64 8.41 -9.56
N GLY A 130 -8.48 7.37 -8.73
CA GLY A 130 -9.26 6.13 -8.80
C GLY A 130 -10.74 6.34 -8.50
N VAL A 131 -11.04 7.06 -7.41
CA VAL A 131 -12.41 7.43 -7.02
C VAL A 131 -13.05 8.29 -8.10
N LEU A 132 -12.35 9.30 -8.62
CA LEU A 132 -12.86 10.17 -9.67
C LEU A 132 -13.15 9.42 -10.97
N LEU A 133 -12.28 8.48 -11.36
CA LEU A 133 -12.48 7.65 -12.54
C LEU A 133 -13.72 6.74 -12.37
N ALA A 134 -13.86 6.10 -11.21
CA ALA A 134 -15.02 5.27 -10.91
C ALA A 134 -16.31 6.10 -10.84
N TYR A 135 -16.28 7.29 -10.24
CA TYR A 135 -17.42 8.19 -10.16
C TYR A 135 -17.91 8.60 -11.55
N LYS A 136 -16.98 8.95 -12.46
CA LYS A 136 -17.33 9.29 -13.85
C LYS A 136 -17.97 8.12 -14.60
N LYS A 137 -17.54 6.88 -14.34
CA LYS A 137 -18.05 5.69 -15.04
C LYS A 137 -19.33 5.11 -14.40
N PHE A 138 -19.44 5.18 -13.08
CA PHE A 138 -20.50 4.58 -12.27
C PHE A 138 -20.89 5.52 -11.12
N PRO A 139 -21.63 6.60 -11.39
CA PRO A 139 -21.90 7.66 -10.40
C PRO A 139 -22.75 7.18 -9.22
N THR A 140 -23.63 6.20 -9.42
CA THR A 140 -24.55 5.68 -8.39
C THR A 140 -23.95 4.55 -7.56
N GLN A 141 -22.85 3.94 -7.99
CA GLN A 141 -22.27 2.77 -7.35
C GLN A 141 -21.14 3.15 -6.39
N TYR A 142 -21.51 3.64 -5.20
CA TYR A 142 -20.54 4.10 -4.20
C TYR A 142 -19.53 3.03 -3.77
N LEU A 143 -19.96 1.77 -3.63
CA LEU A 143 -19.06 0.67 -3.28
C LEU A 143 -17.96 0.49 -4.33
N LEU A 144 -18.30 0.59 -5.61
CA LEU A 144 -17.33 0.45 -6.70
C LEU A 144 -16.32 1.60 -6.71
N GLN A 145 -16.77 2.81 -6.35
CA GLN A 145 -15.90 3.97 -6.20
C GLN A 145 -14.91 3.78 -5.05
N VAL A 146 -15.37 3.25 -3.90
CA VAL A 146 -14.50 2.92 -2.77
C VAL A 146 -13.49 1.84 -3.14
N VAL A 147 -13.92 0.77 -3.82
CA VAL A 147 -13.03 -0.32 -4.26
C VAL A 147 -11.99 0.19 -5.25
N ALA A 148 -12.36 1.07 -6.19
CA ALA A 148 -11.42 1.65 -7.15
C ALA A 148 -10.34 2.50 -6.46
N GLY A 149 -10.71 3.33 -5.49
CA GLY A 149 -9.75 4.10 -4.70
C GLY A 149 -8.85 3.21 -3.83
N LEU A 150 -9.41 2.18 -3.18
CA LEU A 150 -8.65 1.17 -2.44
C LEU A 150 -7.60 0.48 -3.32
N LEU A 151 -7.99 0.04 -4.53
CA LEU A 151 -7.08 -0.62 -5.46
C LEU A 151 -6.00 0.35 -5.94
N LYS A 152 -6.32 1.60 -6.28
CA LYS A 152 -5.27 2.59 -6.60
C LYS A 152 -4.31 2.81 -5.42
N GLY A 153 -4.82 2.89 -4.20
CA GLY A 153 -4.02 3.13 -3.00
C GLY A 153 -3.16 1.95 -2.55
N SER A 154 -3.63 0.70 -2.70
CA SER A 154 -3.01 -0.49 -2.09
C SER A 154 -2.74 -1.66 -3.06
N SER A 155 -2.96 -1.46 -4.35
CA SER A 155 -2.82 -2.48 -5.42
C SER A 155 -1.58 -3.37 -5.34
N TYR A 156 -0.40 -2.80 -5.12
CA TYR A 156 0.85 -3.57 -5.07
C TYR A 156 0.84 -4.61 -3.96
N VAL A 157 0.11 -4.36 -2.86
CA VAL A 157 0.03 -5.32 -1.76
C VAL A 157 -0.87 -6.49 -2.12
N TRP A 158 -1.99 -6.23 -2.81
CA TRP A 158 -2.86 -7.25 -3.39
C TRP A 158 -2.20 -8.05 -4.53
N MET A 159 -1.30 -7.41 -5.29
CA MET A 159 -0.57 -8.05 -6.39
C MET A 159 0.60 -8.92 -5.88
N LYS A 160 1.04 -8.74 -4.63
CA LYS A 160 2.23 -9.40 -4.09
C LYS A 160 2.18 -10.93 -4.12
N PRO A 161 1.06 -11.62 -3.82
CA PRO A 161 0.99 -13.07 -3.93
C PRO A 161 1.19 -13.57 -5.38
N PHE A 162 0.61 -12.88 -6.36
CA PHE A 162 0.79 -13.20 -7.78
C PHE A 162 2.23 -12.97 -8.23
N GLU A 163 2.82 -11.86 -7.79
CA GLU A 163 4.22 -11.54 -8.08
C GLU A 163 5.20 -12.56 -7.46
N ARG A 164 4.92 -13.05 -6.25
CA ARG A 164 5.67 -14.15 -5.62
C ARG A 164 5.50 -15.46 -6.37
N PHE A 165 4.29 -15.76 -6.80
CA PHE A 165 3.98 -16.95 -7.60
C PHE A 165 4.76 -16.97 -8.93
N VAL A 166 4.84 -15.85 -9.65
CA VAL A 166 5.67 -15.70 -10.86
C VAL A 166 7.15 -16.06 -10.62
N ARG A 167 7.66 -15.79 -9.42
CA ARG A 167 9.04 -16.12 -9.02
C ARG A 167 9.21 -17.54 -8.48
N GLY A 168 8.13 -18.33 -8.40
CA GLY A 168 8.15 -19.67 -7.82
C GLY A 168 8.20 -19.70 -6.29
N TYR A 169 7.88 -18.59 -5.61
CA TYR A 169 7.81 -18.51 -4.16
C TYR A 169 6.35 -18.44 -3.70
N TRP A 170 5.97 -19.26 -2.73
CA TRP A 170 4.61 -19.30 -2.19
C TRP A 170 4.63 -19.16 -0.67
N ALA A 171 3.92 -18.15 -0.16
CA ALA A 171 3.83 -17.85 1.27
C ALA A 171 2.39 -17.49 1.66
N PRO A 172 1.50 -18.49 1.81
CA PRO A 172 0.06 -18.29 1.98
C PRO A 172 -0.32 -17.64 3.31
N ASN A 173 0.57 -17.72 4.30
CA ASN A 173 0.36 -17.16 5.64
C ASN A 173 0.50 -15.63 5.69
N SER A 174 0.86 -14.97 4.58
CA SER A 174 1.17 -13.54 4.51
C SER A 174 0.38 -12.82 3.41
N ASN A 175 -0.95 -12.99 3.41
CA ASN A 175 -1.85 -12.38 2.44
C ASN A 175 -2.63 -11.21 3.07
N GLU A 176 -2.81 -10.12 2.32
CA GLU A 176 -3.55 -8.93 2.77
C GLU A 176 -5.02 -9.19 3.10
N LEU A 177 -5.62 -10.20 2.45
CA LEU A 177 -6.99 -10.59 2.74
C LEU A 177 -7.12 -11.19 4.15
N LEU A 178 -6.06 -11.86 4.63
CA LEU A 178 -6.02 -12.46 5.96
C LEU A 178 -5.62 -11.44 7.03
N GLN A 179 -4.61 -10.62 6.74
CA GLN A 179 -4.10 -9.59 7.64
C GLN A 179 -3.92 -8.28 6.87
N PRO A 180 -4.94 -7.40 6.86
CA PRO A 180 -4.87 -6.15 6.11
C PRO A 180 -3.82 -5.22 6.70
N SER A 181 -2.87 -4.80 5.87
CA SER A 181 -1.82 -3.87 6.26
C SER A 181 -2.38 -2.48 6.58
N PHE A 182 -1.61 -1.70 7.35
CA PHE A 182 -1.87 -0.26 7.54
C PHE A 182 -2.21 0.46 6.23
N VAL A 183 -1.49 0.13 5.16
CA VAL A 183 -1.63 0.76 3.86
C VAL A 183 -3.00 0.48 3.25
N ALA A 184 -3.47 -0.76 3.31
CA ALA A 184 -4.81 -1.12 2.82
C ALA A 184 -5.88 -0.41 3.66
N LYS A 185 -5.78 -0.47 4.98
CA LYS A 185 -6.72 0.17 5.92
C LYS A 185 -6.83 1.68 5.68
N ALA A 186 -5.70 2.38 5.65
CA ALA A 186 -5.68 3.83 5.42
C ALA A 186 -6.22 4.20 4.03
N SER A 187 -5.89 3.41 3.00
CA SER A 187 -6.41 3.63 1.64
C SER A 187 -7.92 3.46 1.57
N THR A 188 -8.49 2.47 2.28
CA THR A 188 -9.95 2.28 2.38
C THR A 188 -10.62 3.49 3.03
N VAL A 189 -10.09 3.97 4.16
CA VAL A 189 -10.65 5.12 4.90
C VAL A 189 -10.62 6.38 4.03
N ILE A 190 -9.50 6.68 3.38
CA ILE A 190 -9.36 7.85 2.52
C ILE A 190 -10.27 7.75 1.30
N SER A 191 -10.36 6.57 0.68
CA SER A 191 -11.28 6.35 -0.43
C SER A 191 -12.73 6.54 -0.02
N LEU A 192 -13.12 6.10 1.18
CA LEU A 192 -14.45 6.31 1.72
C LEU A 192 -14.73 7.80 1.95
N LEU A 193 -13.77 8.55 2.51
CA LEU A 193 -13.91 10.00 2.70
C LEU A 193 -14.13 10.75 1.38
N PHE A 194 -13.37 10.42 0.33
CA PHE A 194 -13.57 11.01 -0.99
C PHE A 194 -14.95 10.68 -1.58
N VAL A 195 -15.43 9.44 -1.42
CA VAL A 195 -16.77 9.05 -1.89
C VAL A 195 -17.88 9.75 -1.10
N LEU A 196 -17.77 9.82 0.22
CA LEU A 196 -18.73 10.55 1.06
C LEU A 196 -18.79 12.04 0.71
N ARG A 197 -17.64 12.61 0.33
CA ARG A 197 -17.58 13.97 -0.19
C ARG A 197 -18.25 14.09 -1.57
N SER A 198 -18.01 13.16 -2.49
CA SER A 198 -18.65 13.13 -3.81
C SER A 198 -20.16 12.89 -3.74
N ALA A 199 -20.63 12.20 -2.70
CA ALA A 199 -22.05 11.98 -2.40
C ALA A 199 -22.71 13.14 -1.62
N GLU A 200 -21.98 14.25 -1.41
CA GLU A 200 -22.44 15.45 -0.68
C GLU A 200 -22.87 15.22 0.78
N VAL A 201 -22.50 14.06 1.37
CA VAL A 201 -22.73 13.77 2.80
C VAL A 201 -21.84 14.65 3.68
N ILE A 202 -20.62 14.95 3.21
CA ILE A 202 -19.65 15.79 3.89
C ILE A 202 -19.45 17.10 3.11
N GLN A 203 -19.74 18.24 3.75
CA GLN A 203 -19.63 19.59 3.16
C GLN A 203 -18.23 20.21 3.38
N VAL A 204 -17.17 19.54 2.93
CA VAL A 204 -15.78 20.02 3.05
C VAL A 204 -15.23 20.37 1.67
N GLU A 205 -14.41 21.41 1.53
CA GLU A 205 -13.78 21.73 0.25
C GLU A 205 -12.85 20.59 -0.23
N HIS A 206 -12.86 20.30 -1.54
CA HIS A 206 -12.09 19.19 -2.11
C HIS A 206 -10.58 19.34 -1.86
N SER A 207 -10.05 20.55 -2.05
CA SER A 207 -8.61 20.86 -1.86
C SER A 207 -8.18 20.67 -0.40
N VAL A 208 -9.07 20.98 0.56
CA VAL A 208 -8.83 20.76 1.99
C VAL A 208 -8.83 19.27 2.31
N LEU A 209 -9.83 18.51 1.84
CA LEU A 209 -9.91 17.07 2.10
C LEU A 209 -8.70 16.33 1.52
N PHE A 210 -8.29 16.68 0.29
CA PHE A 210 -7.11 16.13 -0.36
C PHE A 210 -5.84 16.39 0.44
N SER A 211 -5.62 17.65 0.82
CA SER A 211 -4.42 18.08 1.55
C SER A 211 -4.35 17.50 2.96
N CYS A 212 -5.47 17.44 3.67
CA CYS A 212 -5.56 16.79 4.97
C CYS A 212 -5.26 15.29 4.86
N SER A 213 -5.84 14.59 3.89
CA SER A 213 -5.59 13.16 3.67
C SER A 213 -4.11 12.88 3.38
N MET A 214 -3.50 13.75 2.57
CA MET A 214 -2.07 13.71 2.27
C MET A 214 -1.20 13.93 3.51
N ALA A 215 -1.46 14.99 4.27
CA ALA A 215 -0.72 15.30 5.50
C ALA A 215 -0.83 14.18 6.54
N VAL A 216 -2.03 13.62 6.73
CA VAL A 216 -2.27 12.51 7.67
C VAL A 216 -1.50 11.26 7.25
N LEU A 217 -1.51 10.87 5.97
CA LEU A 217 -0.75 9.69 5.52
C LEU A 217 0.76 9.88 5.67
N VAL A 218 1.27 11.05 5.30
CA VAL A 218 2.70 11.37 5.45
C VAL A 218 3.09 11.33 6.93
N TYR A 219 2.28 11.93 7.80
CA TYR A 219 2.50 11.93 9.25
C TYR A 219 2.49 10.50 9.84
N LEU A 220 1.46 9.70 9.52
CA LEU A 220 1.36 8.32 9.99
C LEU A 220 2.50 7.45 9.46
N ARG A 221 2.94 7.68 8.22
CA ARG A 221 4.08 6.96 7.66
C ARG A 221 5.38 7.34 8.35
N LEU A 222 5.59 8.62 8.61
CA LEU A 222 6.74 9.13 9.34
C LEU A 222 6.78 8.57 10.76
N SER A 223 5.64 8.58 11.47
CA SER A 223 5.55 8.07 12.84
C SER A 223 5.83 6.58 12.93
N MET A 224 5.32 5.75 12.01
CA MET A 224 5.64 4.32 11.97
C MET A 224 7.12 4.05 11.73
N ILE A 225 7.78 4.82 10.86
CA ILE A 225 9.21 4.63 10.57
C ILE A 225 10.08 5.08 11.74
N LEU A 226 9.75 6.22 12.37
CA LEU A 226 10.54 6.78 13.48
C LEU A 226 10.31 6.06 14.81
N LEU A 227 9.06 5.81 15.20
CA LEU A 227 8.72 5.19 16.49
C LEU A 227 8.79 3.66 16.44
N SER A 228 9.01 3.06 15.27
CA SER A 228 8.99 1.59 15.08
C SER A 228 7.74 0.90 15.63
N THR A 229 6.65 1.65 15.82
CA THR A 229 5.37 1.14 16.33
C THR A 229 4.68 0.31 15.26
N LYS A 230 4.14 -0.85 15.68
CA LYS A 230 3.25 -1.66 14.83
C LYS A 230 1.93 -0.91 14.58
N ASP A 231 1.33 -1.18 13.42
CA ASP A 231 0.14 -0.54 12.84
C ASP A 231 -0.75 0.25 13.83
N PRO A 232 -0.93 1.58 13.63
CA PRO A 232 -1.69 2.44 14.55
C PRO A 232 -3.19 2.10 14.62
N PHE A 233 -3.72 1.34 13.65
CA PHE A 233 -5.12 0.90 13.62
C PHE A 233 -5.38 -0.38 14.43
N LEU A 234 -4.34 -1.10 14.84
CA LEU A 234 -4.47 -2.38 15.55
C LEU A 234 -5.30 -2.32 16.85
N PRO A 235 -5.15 -1.31 17.74
CA PRO A 235 -5.99 -1.26 18.95
C PRO A 235 -7.48 -1.07 18.61
N PHE A 236 -7.80 -0.27 17.59
CA PHE A 236 -9.17 -0.05 17.14
C PHE A 236 -9.78 -1.31 16.52
N GLU A 237 -9.01 -2.00 15.69
CA GLU A 237 -9.42 -3.28 15.10
C GLU A 237 -9.68 -4.33 16.17
N ASN A 238 -8.79 -4.46 17.16
CA ASN A 238 -8.99 -5.39 18.27
C ASN A 238 -10.24 -5.06 19.08
N LEU A 239 -10.53 -3.78 19.30
CA LEU A 239 -11.75 -3.34 19.99
C LEU A 239 -13.00 -3.73 19.18
N ILE A 240 -13.02 -3.40 17.89
CA ILE A 240 -14.15 -3.71 17.00
C ILE A 240 -14.36 -5.22 16.90
N CYS A 241 -13.28 -6.00 16.75
CA CYS A 241 -13.34 -7.46 16.73
C CYS A 241 -13.83 -8.04 18.05
N SER A 242 -13.42 -7.46 19.18
CA SER A 242 -13.88 -7.88 20.49
C SER A 242 -15.39 -7.64 20.67
N VAL A 243 -15.88 -6.48 20.22
CA VAL A 243 -17.28 -6.06 20.39
C VAL A 243 -18.21 -6.74 19.39
N ILE A 244 -17.89 -6.71 18.10
CA ILE A 244 -18.80 -7.14 17.02
C ILE A 244 -18.67 -8.63 16.74
N PHE A 245 -17.44 -9.15 16.69
CA PHE A 245 -17.18 -10.55 16.31
C PHE A 245 -17.05 -11.49 17.51
N GLY A 246 -17.50 -11.04 18.69
CA GLY A 246 -17.66 -11.92 19.86
C GLY A 246 -16.38 -12.19 20.65
N GLY A 247 -15.28 -11.45 20.44
CA GLY A 247 -14.08 -11.61 21.27
C GLY A 247 -14.33 -11.36 22.77
N MET A 248 -15.26 -10.46 23.12
CA MET A 248 -15.75 -10.29 24.49
C MET A 248 -16.49 -11.52 24.98
N TRP A 249 -17.29 -12.15 24.12
CA TRP A 249 -18.08 -13.33 24.46
C TRP A 249 -17.21 -14.58 24.63
N ASP A 250 -16.15 -14.71 23.83
CA ASP A 250 -15.16 -15.77 23.95
C ASP A 250 -14.29 -15.59 25.21
N ALA A 251 -13.94 -14.35 25.56
CA ALA A 251 -13.26 -14.06 26.83
C ALA A 251 -14.15 -14.38 28.04
N LEU A 252 -15.43 -14.03 27.98
CA LEU A 252 -16.44 -14.36 29.00
C LEU A 252 -16.66 -15.87 29.13
N ARG A 253 -16.71 -16.61 28.02
CA ARG A 253 -16.80 -18.08 28.04
C ARG A 253 -15.57 -18.70 28.69
N ARG A 254 -14.36 -18.23 28.35
CA ARG A 254 -13.10 -18.70 28.96
C ARG A 254 -13.06 -18.45 30.47
N ALA A 255 -13.43 -17.25 30.91
CA ALA A 255 -13.51 -16.90 32.33
C ALA A 255 -14.58 -17.70 33.09
N ARG A 256 -15.66 -18.14 32.41
CA ARG A 256 -16.68 -19.02 32.99
C ARG A 256 -16.24 -20.49 33.04
N THR A 257 -15.37 -20.94 32.13
CA THR A 257 -14.87 -22.32 32.09
C THR A 257 -13.64 -22.57 32.94
N GLU A 258 -12.95 -21.53 33.44
CA GLU A 258 -11.86 -21.71 34.40
C GLU A 258 -12.44 -21.95 35.81
N PRO A 259 -12.23 -23.15 36.41
CA PRO A 259 -12.54 -23.34 37.81
C PRO A 259 -11.53 -22.56 38.65
N VAL A 260 -12.03 -21.80 39.63
CA VAL A 260 -11.21 -21.21 40.70
C VAL A 260 -10.45 -22.32 41.39
N ASN A 261 -9.20 -22.56 41.01
CA ASN A 261 -8.25 -23.37 41.78
C ASN A 261 -6.82 -22.92 41.48
N GLY A 262 -6.26 -22.14 42.42
CA GLY A 262 -4.87 -22.23 42.84
C GLY A 262 -3.77 -21.85 41.84
N VAL A 263 -3.15 -20.69 42.09
CA VAL A 263 -1.71 -20.40 41.97
C VAL A 263 -0.85 -21.51 41.37
N VAL A 264 -0.31 -21.31 40.16
CA VAL A 264 1.13 -21.45 39.87
C VAL A 264 1.49 -20.53 38.70
N ALA A 265 2.38 -19.58 38.97
CA ALA A 265 3.07 -18.81 37.96
C ALA A 265 4.03 -19.72 37.19
N THR A 266 3.88 -19.83 35.88
CA THR A 266 5.01 -20.11 34.98
C THR A 266 4.91 -19.22 33.75
N ASP A 267 5.79 -18.24 33.78
CA ASP A 267 6.14 -17.31 32.72
C ASP A 267 6.71 -18.10 31.53
N THR A 268 5.97 -18.22 30.43
CA THR A 268 6.52 -18.72 29.16
C THR A 268 6.18 -17.74 28.04
N LYS A 269 7.12 -16.81 27.82
CA LYS A 269 7.28 -16.03 26.59
C LYS A 269 7.17 -16.95 25.38
N VAL A 270 6.12 -16.79 24.58
CA VAL A 270 6.12 -17.26 23.19
C VAL A 270 6.27 -16.04 22.28
N LYS A 271 7.51 -15.84 21.83
CA LYS A 271 7.89 -15.02 20.68
C LYS A 271 7.01 -15.41 19.49
N LYS A 272 6.22 -14.47 18.96
CA LYS A 272 5.74 -14.55 17.57
C LYS A 272 6.83 -14.01 16.66
N SER A 273 7.51 -14.92 15.97
CA SER A 273 8.23 -14.68 14.72
C SER A 273 7.25 -14.35 13.60
#